data_AF-A0A8H6C5L3-F1
#
_entry.id   AF-A0A8H6C5L3-F1
#
_cell.length_a   1.000
_cell.length_b   1.000
_cell.length_c   1.000
_cell.angle_alpha   90.00
_cell.angle_beta   90.00
_cell.angle_gamma   90.00
#
_symmetry.space_group_name_H-M   'P 1'
#
loop_
_entity.id
_entity.type
_entity.pdbx_description
1 polymer ?
#
loop_
_entity_poly.entity_id
_entity_poly.type
_entity_poly.pdbx_seq_one_letter_code
_entity_poly.pdbx_strand_id
1 'polypeptide(L)'
;MIILMVGQKVDSQLLKVHSTVGLVSVKLFARDVIEAHYRACLYAGINISVLMPKLCISMGIPSWSCEVAEEFAVKISFLPKTFESDWNGAGCHTNFTKSMRVPGGMKVIESALSKLAKRHKEHMLLYGADNDQRLTGRHETGHMDTFSSGVANRGASIRIPRQVAKEGYGYFEDRRPASNIDPYLVTGIMVETICGSIPDADMAKEFLRESSDDN
;
A
#
# COMPACT_ATOMS: atom_id res chain seq x y z
N MET A 1 5.37 -1.53 7.41
CA MET A 1 6.48 -2.09 8.20
C MET A 1 7.41 -2.78 7.22
N ILE A 2 8.67 -2.37 7.12
CA ILE A 2 9.68 -3.06 6.29
C ILE A 2 10.52 -3.86 7.26
N ILE A 3 10.62 -5.15 7.03
CA ILE A 3 11.47 -6.03 7.83
C ILE A 3 12.76 -6.18 7.06
N LEU A 4 13.81 -5.61 7.63
CA LEU A 4 15.18 -5.69 7.15
C LEU A 4 15.80 -6.93 7.81
N MET A 5 16.04 -7.98 7.02
CA MET A 5 16.69 -9.20 7.53
C MET A 5 18.19 -9.12 7.32
N VAL A 6 18.94 -9.01 8.42
CA VAL A 6 20.41 -9.09 8.45
C VAL A 6 20.80 -10.56 8.66
N GLY A 7 21.77 -11.06 7.91
CA GLY A 7 22.18 -12.47 7.83
C GLY A 7 22.85 -13.09 9.07
N GLN A 8 22.35 -12.85 10.28
CA GLN A 8 22.74 -13.59 11.49
C GLN A 8 21.52 -14.19 12.19
N LYS A 9 21.68 -15.42 12.69
CA LYS A 9 20.66 -16.29 13.33
C LYS A 9 19.53 -15.49 13.99
N VAL A 10 18.32 -15.63 13.46
CA VAL A 10 17.11 -15.01 13.97
C VAL A 10 16.68 -15.71 15.26
N ASP A 11 16.95 -15.10 16.42
CA ASP A 11 16.33 -15.48 17.67
C ASP A 11 14.90 -14.90 17.70
N SER A 12 13.91 -15.79 17.62
CA SER A 12 12.49 -15.48 17.40
C SER A 12 11.81 -14.73 18.55
N GLN A 13 12.49 -14.55 19.68
CA GLN A 13 11.90 -13.98 20.90
C GLN A 13 12.02 -12.45 21.03
N LEU A 14 12.86 -11.79 20.23
CA LEU A 14 13.29 -10.41 20.52
C LEU A 14 12.59 -9.31 19.72
N LEU A 15 11.74 -9.62 18.74
CA LEU A 15 11.36 -8.60 17.78
C LEU A 15 10.15 -7.74 18.14
N LYS A 16 9.22 -8.06 19.06
CA LYS A 16 7.93 -7.34 19.29
C LYS A 16 8.11 -5.83 19.57
N VAL A 17 8.21 -5.03 18.49
CA VAL A 17 8.30 -3.57 18.52
C VAL A 17 7.09 -2.98 17.81
N HIS A 18 6.16 -2.41 18.58
CA HIS A 18 5.13 -1.51 18.07
C HIS A 18 5.81 -0.24 17.56
N SER A 19 5.91 -0.06 16.24
CA SER A 19 6.41 1.18 15.64
C SER A 19 5.30 2.24 15.61
N THR A 20 5.06 2.88 16.75
CA THR A 20 4.36 4.17 16.81
C THR A 20 5.41 5.27 16.93
N VAL A 21 5.31 6.31 16.10
CA VAL A 21 6.26 7.43 16.05
C VAL A 21 6.30 8.11 17.42
N GLY A 22 7.36 7.88 18.18
CA GLY A 22 7.57 8.46 19.49
C GLY A 22 9.06 8.48 19.85
N LEU A 23 9.52 9.60 20.39
CA LEU A 23 10.87 9.85 20.93
C LEU A 23 11.05 9.13 22.29
N VAL A 24 10.72 7.85 22.32
CA VAL A 24 11.03 6.94 23.41
C VAL A 24 11.99 5.91 22.82
N SER A 25 12.86 5.32 23.64
CA SER A 25 13.85 4.28 23.28
C SER A 25 13.21 3.07 22.57
N VAL A 26 12.79 3.25 21.32
CA VAL A 26 12.34 2.21 20.42
C VAL A 26 13.57 1.78 19.63
N LYS A 27 13.96 0.50 19.74
CA LYS A 27 15.03 -0.07 18.94
C LYS A 27 14.63 0.03 17.46
N LEU A 28 15.22 0.99 16.78
CA LEU A 28 15.07 1.20 15.35
C LEU A 28 16.20 0.45 14.66
N PHE A 29 15.84 -0.61 13.93
CA PHE A 29 16.81 -1.38 13.16
C PHE A 29 17.00 -0.75 11.79
N ALA A 30 18.26 -0.69 11.34
CA ALA A 30 18.68 -0.29 10.00
C ALA A 30 18.14 1.09 9.55
N ARG A 31 18.15 2.07 10.47
CA ARG A 31 17.81 3.47 10.22
C ARG A 31 18.70 4.10 9.15
N ASP A 32 19.97 3.77 9.18
CA ASP A 32 21.01 4.12 8.21
C ASP A 32 20.64 3.73 6.78
N VAL A 33 20.12 2.50 6.56
CA VAL A 33 19.62 2.07 5.25
C VAL A 33 18.47 2.96 4.79
N ILE A 34 17.55 3.27 5.70
CA ILE A 34 16.36 4.05 5.39
C ILE A 34 16.73 5.52 5.08
N GLU A 35 17.66 6.11 5.83
CA GLU A 35 18.16 7.47 5.60
C GLU A 35 18.96 7.58 4.30
N ALA A 36 19.78 6.57 3.99
CA ALA A 36 20.48 6.49 2.71
C ALA A 36 19.50 6.44 1.53
N HIS A 37 18.48 5.57 1.62
CA HIS A 37 17.43 5.46 0.60
C HIS A 37 16.66 6.77 0.42
N TYR A 38 16.34 7.46 1.52
CA TYR A 38 15.68 8.77 1.48
C TYR A 38 16.51 9.81 0.73
N ARG A 39 17.81 9.92 1.05
CA ARG A 39 18.72 10.85 0.38
C ARG A 39 18.90 10.51 -1.11
N ALA A 40 19.00 9.23 -1.43
CA ALA A 40 19.13 8.76 -2.81
C ALA A 40 17.87 9.11 -3.63
N CYS A 41 16.67 8.95 -3.07
CA CYS A 41 15.42 9.41 -3.70
C CYS A 41 15.42 10.93 -3.95
N LEU A 42 15.79 11.72 -2.95
CA LEU A 42 15.86 13.18 -3.10
C LEU A 42 16.87 13.61 -4.16
N TYR A 43 18.05 12.99 -4.18
CA TYR A 43 19.09 13.23 -5.16
C TYR A 43 18.61 12.95 -6.59
N ALA A 44 17.84 11.88 -6.77
CA ALA A 44 17.24 11.52 -8.06
C ALA A 44 15.99 12.34 -8.43
N GLY A 45 15.59 13.33 -7.62
CA GLY A 45 14.42 14.17 -7.89
C GLY A 45 13.08 13.48 -7.64
N ILE A 46 13.06 12.41 -6.86
CA ILE A 46 11.87 11.62 -6.58
C ILE A 46 11.08 12.27 -5.45
N ASN A 47 9.78 12.51 -5.69
CA ASN A 47 8.90 13.14 -4.71
C ASN A 47 8.50 12.16 -3.60
N ILE A 48 9.34 12.06 -2.57
CA ILE A 48 9.12 11.23 -1.39
C ILE A 48 8.48 12.05 -0.26
N SER A 49 7.22 11.73 0.07
CA SER A 49 6.47 12.42 1.14
C SER A 49 6.43 11.66 2.46
N VAL A 50 6.52 10.32 2.42
CA VAL A 50 6.63 9.45 3.59
C VAL A 50 7.60 8.31 3.28
N LEU A 51 8.40 7.97 4.28
CA LEU A 51 9.48 6.98 4.23
C LEU A 51 8.94 5.55 4.08
N MET A 52 8.56 5.16 2.87
CA MET A 52 8.22 3.78 2.52
C MET A 52 9.06 3.35 1.29
N PRO A 53 10.00 2.40 1.45
CA PRO A 53 11.02 2.02 0.46
C PRO A 53 10.45 1.14 -0.67
N LYS A 54 9.14 1.23 -0.93
CA LYS A 54 8.50 0.52 -2.03
C LYS A 54 8.18 1.39 -3.23
N LEU A 55 8.61 2.64 -3.19
CA LEU A 55 8.57 3.48 -4.37
C LEU A 55 9.50 2.93 -5.49
N CYS A 56 10.47 2.06 -5.14
CA CYS A 56 11.64 1.69 -5.93
C CYS A 56 11.46 0.98 -7.28
N ILE A 57 10.35 0.29 -7.52
CA ILE A 57 10.18 -0.48 -8.78
C ILE A 57 8.89 -0.07 -9.50
N SER A 58 7.96 0.49 -8.74
CA SER A 58 6.56 0.34 -9.08
C SER A 58 6.02 1.65 -9.68
N MET A 59 6.46 2.83 -9.21
CA MET A 59 6.10 4.11 -9.83
C MET A 59 7.07 4.58 -10.93
N GLY A 60 7.80 3.64 -11.57
CA GLY A 60 8.83 3.97 -12.56
C GLY A 60 10.14 4.48 -11.96
N ILE A 61 10.40 4.22 -10.67
CA ILE A 61 11.72 4.47 -10.07
C ILE A 61 12.68 3.39 -10.57
N PRO A 62 13.93 3.73 -10.94
CA PRO A 62 14.85 2.74 -11.46
C PRO A 62 15.33 1.78 -10.36
N SER A 63 15.69 0.56 -10.76
CA SER A 63 16.10 -0.56 -9.91
C SER A 63 17.17 -0.21 -8.86
N TRP A 64 18.02 0.79 -9.14
CA TRP A 64 19.10 1.23 -8.24
C TRP A 64 18.64 1.68 -6.87
N SER A 65 17.38 2.10 -6.73
CA SER A 65 16.85 2.54 -5.43
C SER A 65 16.69 1.40 -4.41
N CYS A 66 16.61 0.15 -4.88
CA CYS A 66 16.71 -1.07 -4.06
C CYS A 66 18.16 -1.48 -3.76
N GLU A 67 19.13 -1.08 -4.59
CA GLU A 67 20.56 -1.41 -4.43
C GLU A 67 21.15 -0.78 -3.15
N VAL A 68 20.55 0.29 -2.63
CA VAL A 68 20.93 0.86 -1.33
C VAL A 68 20.90 -0.18 -0.21
N ALA A 69 19.99 -1.15 -0.23
CA ALA A 69 19.98 -2.19 0.80
C ALA A 69 21.10 -3.23 0.62
N GLU A 70 21.59 -3.42 -0.60
CA GLU A 70 22.69 -4.34 -0.90
C GLU A 70 24.01 -3.84 -0.32
N GLU A 71 24.26 -2.53 -0.35
CA GLU A 71 25.44 -1.91 0.28
C GLU A 71 25.53 -2.19 1.79
N PHE A 72 24.40 -2.45 2.43
CA PHE A 72 24.30 -2.77 3.86
C PHE A 72 24.14 -4.27 4.13
N ALA A 73 24.23 -5.12 3.09
CA ALA A 73 24.00 -6.55 3.16
C ALA A 73 22.63 -6.93 3.77
N VAL A 74 21.59 -6.15 3.43
CA VAL A 74 20.23 -6.34 3.91
C VAL A 74 19.30 -6.73 2.77
N LYS A 75 18.40 -7.69 3.03
CA LYS A 75 17.32 -8.03 2.10
C LYS A 75 16.04 -7.28 2.45
N ILE A 76 15.43 -6.64 1.44
CA ILE A 76 14.10 -6.04 1.56
C ILE A 76 13.06 -7.11 1.21
N SER A 77 12.15 -7.40 2.14
CA SER A 77 10.98 -8.23 1.86
C SER A 77 9.76 -7.37 1.55
N PHE A 78 9.02 -7.86 0.57
CA PHE A 78 7.86 -7.21 0.01
C PHE A 78 6.58 -8.02 0.17
N LEU A 79 6.66 -9.11 0.93
CA LEU A 79 5.53 -9.99 1.21
C LEU A 79 4.48 -9.29 2.07
N PRO A 80 3.17 -9.47 1.79
CA PRO A 80 2.10 -8.88 2.59
C PRO A 80 2.14 -9.29 4.05
N LYS A 81 2.63 -10.51 4.33
CA LYS A 81 2.81 -11.05 5.67
C LYS A 81 4.15 -11.80 5.71
N THR A 82 5.16 -11.23 6.37
CA THR A 82 6.50 -11.85 6.45
C THR A 82 6.63 -12.86 7.60
N PHE A 83 5.85 -12.70 8.66
CA PHE A 83 5.85 -13.58 9.83
C PHE A 83 4.44 -14.07 10.08
N GLU A 84 4.23 -15.38 10.19
CA GLU A 84 2.91 -16.01 10.35
C GLU A 84 2.22 -15.75 11.71
N SER A 85 2.86 -14.98 12.60
CA SER A 85 2.39 -14.72 13.97
C SER A 85 1.55 -13.42 14.08
N ASP A 86 1.28 -12.98 15.32
CA ASP A 86 0.52 -11.80 15.79
C ASP A 86 1.14 -10.44 15.38
N TRP A 87 1.80 -10.42 14.24
CA TRP A 87 2.58 -9.33 13.70
C TRP A 87 1.79 -8.56 12.65
N ASN A 88 2.02 -7.25 12.57
CA ASN A 88 1.44 -6.44 11.51
C ASN A 88 1.94 -6.91 10.14
N GLY A 89 1.03 -6.98 9.18
CA GLY A 89 1.41 -7.15 7.78
C GLY A 89 1.89 -5.85 7.14
N ALA A 90 2.34 -5.96 5.89
CA ALA A 90 2.78 -4.83 5.06
C ALA A 90 1.78 -4.59 3.93
N GLY A 91 1.19 -3.39 3.89
CA GLY A 91 0.32 -2.92 2.81
C GLY A 91 0.94 -1.74 2.05
N CYS A 92 0.35 -1.39 0.92
CA CYS A 92 0.70 -0.21 0.13
C CYS A 92 -0.55 0.68 -0.01
N HIS A 93 -0.92 1.38 1.07
CA HIS A 93 -2.12 2.20 1.04
C HIS A 93 -2.03 3.26 -0.08
N THR A 94 -3.09 3.36 -0.87
CA THR A 94 -3.13 4.23 -2.04
C THR A 94 -4.10 5.37 -1.80
N ASN A 95 -3.60 6.59 -1.82
CA ASN A 95 -4.43 7.79 -1.71
C ASN A 95 -4.94 8.18 -3.10
N PHE A 96 -6.26 8.28 -3.27
CA PHE A 96 -6.87 8.67 -4.54
C PHE A 96 -7.65 9.98 -4.42
N THR A 97 -7.55 10.79 -5.47
CA THR A 97 -8.18 12.11 -5.54
C THR A 97 -8.33 12.56 -7.00
N LYS A 98 -9.27 13.47 -7.25
CA LYS A 98 -9.58 14.04 -8.59
C LYS A 98 -10.30 15.38 -8.41
N SER A 99 -11.52 15.50 -8.93
CA SER A 99 -12.51 16.53 -8.57
C SER A 99 -12.96 16.45 -7.10
N MET A 100 -12.41 15.50 -6.33
CA MET A 100 -12.60 15.40 -4.89
C MET A 100 -11.92 16.54 -4.11
N ARG A 101 -10.92 17.23 -4.68
CA ARG A 101 -10.15 18.29 -3.98
C ARG A 101 -10.86 19.64 -3.88
N VAL A 102 -11.98 19.82 -4.56
CA VAL A 102 -12.72 21.10 -4.56
C VAL A 102 -13.87 21.06 -3.56
N PRO A 103 -14.32 22.21 -3.01
CA PRO A 103 -15.45 22.25 -2.09
C PRO A 103 -16.68 21.48 -2.61
N GLY A 104 -17.28 20.65 -1.74
CA GLY A 104 -18.35 19.72 -2.13
C GLY A 104 -17.86 18.37 -2.66
N GLY A 105 -16.54 18.15 -2.71
CA GLY A 105 -15.90 16.92 -3.18
C GLY A 105 -16.28 15.65 -2.41
N MET A 106 -16.85 15.76 -1.21
CA MET A 106 -17.35 14.60 -0.45
C MET A 106 -18.38 13.78 -1.24
N LYS A 107 -19.27 14.44 -1.99
CA LYS A 107 -20.26 13.73 -2.83
C LYS A 107 -19.57 12.88 -3.91
N VAL A 108 -18.45 13.37 -4.45
CA VAL A 108 -17.64 12.64 -5.43
C VAL A 108 -16.93 11.46 -4.76
N ILE A 109 -16.46 11.62 -3.52
CA ILE A 109 -15.88 10.53 -2.73
C ILE A 109 -16.93 9.44 -2.52
N GLU A 110 -18.13 9.76 -2.02
CA GLU A 110 -19.22 8.80 -1.78
C GLU A 110 -19.64 8.05 -3.06
N SER A 111 -19.71 8.77 -4.19
CA SER A 111 -19.96 8.15 -5.50
C SER A 111 -18.86 7.18 -5.90
N ALA A 112 -17.59 7.55 -5.71
CA ALA A 112 -16.44 6.67 -5.99
C ALA A 112 -16.44 5.43 -5.09
N LEU A 113 -16.73 5.57 -3.80
CA LEU A 113 -16.84 4.44 -2.87
C LEU A 113 -17.92 3.44 -3.31
N SER A 114 -19.06 3.95 -3.79
CA SER A 114 -20.16 3.11 -4.31
C SER A 114 -19.74 2.30 -5.54
N LYS A 115 -18.89 2.85 -6.41
CA LYS A 115 -18.33 2.13 -7.56
C LYS A 115 -17.30 1.09 -7.13
N LEU A 116 -16.39 1.45 -6.22
CA LEU A 116 -15.36 0.56 -5.68
C LEU A 116 -15.96 -0.64 -4.94
N ALA A 117 -17.06 -0.43 -4.21
CA ALA A 117 -17.77 -1.51 -3.53
C ALA A 117 -18.28 -2.58 -4.51
N LYS A 118 -18.82 -2.17 -5.67
CA LYS A 118 -19.35 -3.07 -6.69
C LYS A 118 -18.27 -3.91 -7.37
N ARG A 119 -17.07 -3.36 -7.54
CA ARG A 119 -15.92 -4.02 -8.17
C ARG A 119 -14.89 -4.53 -7.17
N HIS A 120 -15.29 -4.74 -5.91
CA HIS A 120 -14.35 -5.10 -4.84
C HIS A 120 -13.49 -6.32 -5.18
N LYS A 121 -14.10 -7.38 -5.71
CA LYS A 121 -13.41 -8.63 -6.08
C LYS A 121 -12.40 -8.44 -7.20
N GLU A 122 -12.75 -7.68 -8.24
CA GLU A 122 -11.85 -7.38 -9.36
C GLU A 122 -10.64 -6.57 -8.89
N HIS A 123 -10.82 -5.63 -7.97
CA HIS A 123 -9.70 -4.95 -7.33
C HIS A 123 -8.84 -5.91 -6.51
N MET A 124 -9.45 -6.80 -5.71
CA MET A 124 -8.69 -7.73 -4.88
C MET A 124 -7.80 -8.67 -5.71
N LEU A 125 -8.23 -9.07 -6.90
CA LEU A 125 -7.44 -9.86 -7.84
C LEU A 125 -6.11 -9.19 -8.20
N LEU A 126 -6.10 -7.86 -8.37
CA LEU A 126 -4.91 -7.09 -8.76
C LEU A 126 -4.09 -6.58 -7.57
N TYR A 127 -4.60 -6.71 -6.35
CA TYR A 127 -4.07 -6.02 -5.16
C TYR A 127 -2.95 -6.79 -4.45
N GLY A 128 -2.20 -7.59 -5.22
CA GLY A 128 -1.03 -8.37 -4.78
C GLY A 128 -1.38 -9.77 -4.29
N ALA A 129 -0.48 -10.72 -4.56
CA ALA A 129 -0.59 -12.10 -4.11
C ALA A 129 -0.48 -12.23 -2.58
N ASP A 130 -1.02 -13.31 -2.01
CA ASP A 130 -0.98 -13.64 -0.57
C ASP A 130 -1.60 -12.57 0.36
N ASN A 131 -2.48 -11.72 -0.19
CA ASN A 131 -3.07 -10.63 0.56
C ASN A 131 -4.12 -11.10 1.58
N ASP A 132 -4.63 -12.33 1.43
CA ASP A 132 -5.49 -13.05 2.36
C ASP A 132 -4.82 -13.24 3.73
N GLN A 133 -3.50 -13.49 3.73
CA GLN A 133 -2.70 -13.62 4.95
C GLN A 133 -2.59 -12.28 5.73
N ARG A 134 -2.81 -11.16 5.05
CA ARG A 134 -2.78 -9.81 5.63
C ARG A 134 -4.16 -9.29 6.01
N LEU A 135 -5.13 -9.37 5.10
CA LEU A 135 -6.48 -8.80 5.23
C LEU A 135 -7.43 -9.74 5.98
N THR A 136 -7.14 -9.92 7.26
CA THR A 136 -7.88 -10.85 8.15
C THR A 136 -8.95 -10.16 8.99
N GLY A 137 -9.09 -8.83 8.89
CA GLY A 137 -9.92 -8.03 9.81
C GLY A 137 -9.26 -7.72 11.15
N ARG A 138 -8.06 -8.25 11.41
CA ARG A 138 -7.24 -7.96 12.60
C ARG A 138 -6.12 -6.97 12.24
N HIS A 139 -5.43 -6.43 13.25
CA HIS A 139 -4.22 -5.60 13.06
C HIS A 139 -4.41 -4.38 12.14
N GLU A 140 -5.46 -3.60 12.37
CA GLU A 140 -5.76 -2.38 11.58
C GLU A 140 -5.95 -2.66 10.07
N THR A 141 -6.52 -3.83 9.72
CA THR A 141 -6.89 -4.18 8.34
C THR A 141 -8.37 -4.54 8.24
N GLY A 142 -8.94 -4.36 7.05
CA GLY A 142 -10.26 -4.90 6.72
C GLY A 142 -10.18 -6.40 6.40
N HIS A 143 -11.35 -7.04 6.24
CA HIS A 143 -11.43 -8.43 5.77
C HIS A 143 -11.35 -8.48 4.24
N MET A 144 -10.66 -9.48 3.69
CA MET A 144 -10.43 -9.60 2.24
C MET A 144 -11.72 -9.66 1.41
N ASP A 145 -12.76 -10.34 1.90
CA ASP A 145 -14.01 -10.54 1.16
C ASP A 145 -15.04 -9.42 1.33
N THR A 146 -14.86 -8.55 2.31
CA THR A 146 -15.87 -7.56 2.70
C THR A 146 -15.37 -6.15 2.44
N PHE A 147 -16.06 -5.46 1.53
CA PHE A 147 -15.83 -4.03 1.34
C PHE A 147 -16.47 -3.22 2.47
N SER A 148 -15.69 -2.32 3.05
CA SER A 148 -16.16 -1.37 4.05
C SER A 148 -15.49 -0.01 3.84
N SER A 149 -16.19 1.06 4.22
CA SER A 149 -15.62 2.41 4.22
C SER A 149 -16.02 3.16 5.47
N GLY A 150 -15.19 4.10 5.92
CA GLY A 150 -15.53 4.91 7.10
C GLY A 150 -14.59 6.08 7.36
N VAL A 151 -15.13 7.08 8.07
CA VAL A 151 -14.34 8.24 8.52
C VAL A 151 -13.42 7.81 9.65
N ALA A 152 -12.13 8.10 9.49
CA ALA A 152 -11.07 7.76 10.44
C ALA A 152 -10.96 6.26 10.80
N ASN A 153 -11.63 5.38 10.06
CA ASN A 153 -11.71 3.97 10.40
C ASN A 153 -10.50 3.20 9.84
N ARG A 154 -9.59 2.81 10.74
CA ARG A 154 -8.42 1.97 10.40
C ARG A 154 -8.75 0.47 10.32
N GLY A 155 -9.98 0.04 10.53
CA GLY A 155 -10.41 -1.33 10.21
C GLY A 155 -11.11 -1.43 8.85
N ALA A 156 -11.38 -0.30 8.20
CA ALA A 156 -12.11 -0.29 6.94
C ALA A 156 -11.20 -0.57 5.73
N SER A 157 -11.82 -1.09 4.66
CA SER A 157 -11.17 -1.26 3.35
C SER A 157 -10.75 0.10 2.78
N ILE A 158 -11.65 1.09 2.84
CA ILE A 158 -11.37 2.48 2.48
C ILE A 158 -11.52 3.41 3.69
N ARG A 159 -10.53 4.27 3.93
CA ARG A 159 -10.55 5.25 5.00
C ARG A 159 -10.71 6.66 4.44
N ILE A 160 -11.65 7.41 4.99
CA ILE A 160 -11.75 8.86 4.76
C ILE A 160 -11.05 9.57 5.93
N PRO A 161 -10.01 10.40 5.70
CA PRO A 161 -9.37 11.16 6.77
C PRO A 161 -10.35 12.06 7.53
N ARG A 162 -10.13 12.27 8.84
CA ARG A 162 -10.98 13.17 9.65
C ARG A 162 -11.03 14.58 9.08
N GLN A 163 -9.90 15.07 8.58
CA GLN A 163 -9.82 16.39 7.96
C GLN A 163 -10.72 16.49 6.73
N VAL A 164 -10.65 15.50 5.83
CA VAL A 164 -11.51 15.44 4.63
C VAL A 164 -12.99 15.40 5.00
N ALA A 165 -13.35 14.63 6.04
CA ALA A 165 -14.72 14.60 6.56
C ALA A 165 -15.18 15.95 7.14
N LYS A 166 -14.29 16.68 7.81
CA LYS A 166 -14.57 17.99 8.39
C LYS A 166 -14.68 19.09 7.32
N GLU A 167 -13.80 19.08 6.33
CA GLU A 167 -13.73 20.10 5.28
C GLU A 167 -14.73 19.84 4.14
N GLY A 168 -15.18 18.58 3.99
CA GLY A 168 -16.14 18.18 2.96
C GLY A 168 -15.52 17.96 1.58
N TYR A 169 -14.20 17.89 1.48
CA TYR A 169 -13.45 17.62 0.25
C TYR A 169 -12.01 17.16 0.55
N GLY A 170 -11.33 16.57 -0.43
CA GLY A 170 -9.93 16.14 -0.36
C GLY A 170 -9.66 14.82 -1.10
N TYR A 171 -9.40 13.76 -0.34
CA TYR A 171 -9.01 12.43 -0.83
C TYR A 171 -9.51 11.31 0.09
N PHE A 172 -9.46 10.07 -0.39
CA PHE A 172 -9.62 8.88 0.46
C PHE A 172 -8.41 7.96 0.32
N GLU A 173 -8.24 7.08 1.30
CA GLU A 173 -7.13 6.12 1.41
C GLU A 173 -7.67 4.70 1.17
N ASP A 174 -7.29 4.05 0.05
CA ASP A 174 -7.54 2.63 -0.16
C ASP A 174 -6.47 1.80 0.55
N ARG A 175 -6.89 0.96 1.50
CA ARG A 175 -6.01 0.22 2.42
C ARG A 175 -5.90 -1.26 2.07
N ARG A 176 -6.60 -1.68 1.03
CA ARG A 176 -6.62 -3.05 0.51
C ARG A 176 -5.39 -3.46 -0.31
N PRO A 177 -4.65 -2.58 -1.01
CA PRO A 177 -3.47 -3.01 -1.73
C PRO A 177 -2.41 -3.57 -0.78
N ALA A 178 -1.93 -4.78 -1.07
CA ALA A 178 -0.83 -5.40 -0.36
C ALA A 178 0.47 -4.61 -0.56
N SER A 179 1.52 -4.98 0.15
CA SER A 179 2.82 -4.41 -0.15
C SER A 179 3.28 -4.83 -1.55
N ASN A 180 3.23 -6.11 -1.95
CA ASN A 180 3.66 -6.66 -3.27
C ASN A 180 2.79 -6.30 -4.48
N ILE A 181 2.08 -5.19 -4.44
CA ILE A 181 1.31 -4.73 -5.60
C ILE A 181 2.22 -4.33 -6.77
N ASP A 182 1.69 -4.47 -7.98
CA ASP A 182 2.07 -3.65 -9.12
C ASP A 182 1.17 -2.39 -9.12
N PRO A 183 1.72 -1.17 -8.99
CA PRO A 183 0.93 0.03 -8.95
C PRO A 183 0.41 0.43 -10.34
N TYR A 184 0.95 -0.06 -11.45
CA TYR A 184 0.34 0.18 -12.76
C TYR A 184 -1.04 -0.50 -12.79
N LEU A 185 -1.12 -1.73 -12.27
CA LEU A 185 -2.38 -2.43 -12.09
C LEU A 185 -3.30 -1.71 -11.10
N VAL A 186 -2.79 -1.35 -9.91
CA VAL A 186 -3.60 -0.68 -8.88
C VAL A 186 -4.08 0.69 -9.34
N THR A 187 -3.22 1.53 -9.92
CA THR A 187 -3.62 2.85 -10.40
C THR A 187 -4.52 2.76 -11.62
N GLY A 188 -4.25 1.83 -12.54
CA GLY A 188 -5.09 1.57 -13.71
C GLY A 188 -6.51 1.20 -13.32
N ILE A 189 -6.70 0.16 -12.49
CA ILE A 189 -8.06 -0.28 -12.10
C ILE A 189 -8.78 0.76 -11.23
N MET A 190 -8.04 1.53 -10.43
CA MET A 190 -8.60 2.64 -9.66
C MET A 190 -9.15 3.74 -10.58
N VAL A 191 -8.39 4.13 -11.60
CA VAL A 191 -8.82 5.11 -12.59
C VAL A 191 -10.00 4.56 -13.39
N GLU A 192 -9.91 3.32 -13.89
CA GLU A 192 -10.97 2.67 -14.67
C GLU A 192 -12.30 2.63 -13.88
N THR A 193 -12.28 2.15 -12.63
CA THR A 193 -13.50 2.06 -11.80
C THR A 193 -14.07 3.42 -11.44
N ILE A 194 -13.23 4.40 -11.10
CA ILE A 194 -13.71 5.69 -10.57
C ILE A 194 -14.06 6.66 -11.71
N CYS A 195 -13.18 6.75 -12.71
CA CYS A 195 -13.27 7.70 -13.82
C CYS A 195 -14.09 7.18 -15.00
N GLY A 196 -14.23 5.86 -15.15
CA GLY A 196 -14.95 5.22 -16.24
C GLY A 196 -14.06 4.27 -17.02
N SER A 197 -14.67 3.21 -17.56
CA SER A 197 -14.00 2.22 -18.41
C SER A 197 -13.74 2.78 -19.81
N ILE A 198 -12.73 2.23 -20.47
CA ILE A 198 -12.43 2.49 -21.87
C ILE A 198 -12.84 1.23 -22.66
N PRO A 199 -13.46 1.36 -23.84
CA PRO A 199 -13.96 0.19 -24.59
C PRO A 199 -12.92 -0.91 -24.84
N ASP A 200 -11.66 -0.52 -25.07
CA ASP A 200 -10.57 -1.41 -25.47
C ASP A 200 -9.56 -1.69 -24.35
N ALA A 201 -9.88 -1.30 -23.10
CA ALA A 201 -9.01 -1.56 -21.95
C ALA A 201 -9.82 -2.06 -20.75
N ASP A 202 -9.48 -3.25 -20.27
CA ASP A 202 -10.04 -3.88 -19.08
C ASP A 202 -8.89 -4.45 -18.25
N MET A 203 -8.56 -3.76 -17.16
CA MET A 203 -7.40 -4.10 -16.32
C MET A 203 -7.49 -5.51 -15.71
N ALA A 204 -8.70 -5.96 -15.36
CA ALA A 204 -8.87 -7.26 -14.73
C ALA A 204 -8.75 -8.39 -15.75
N LYS A 205 -9.33 -8.22 -16.96
CA LYS A 205 -9.20 -9.21 -18.03
C LYS A 205 -7.76 -9.33 -18.53
N GLU A 206 -7.08 -8.21 -18.70
CA GLU A 206 -5.71 -8.22 -19.22
C GLU A 206 -4.76 -8.94 -18.26
N PHE A 207 -4.88 -8.66 -16.96
CA PHE A 207 -4.13 -9.38 -15.93
C PHE A 207 -4.39 -10.90 -15.97
N LEU A 208 -5.65 -11.32 -16.12
CA LEU A 208 -5.99 -12.74 -16.22
C LEU A 208 -5.42 -13.40 -17.48
N ARG A 209 -5.43 -12.69 -18.61
CA ARG A 209 -4.85 -13.15 -19.87
C ARG A 209 -3.35 -13.41 -19.71
N GLU A 210 -2.61 -12.43 -19.20
CA GLU A 210 -1.16 -12.56 -18.96
C GLU A 210 -0.85 -13.67 -17.96
N SER A 211 -1.61 -13.74 -16.86
CA SER A 211 -1.41 -14.78 -15.82
C SER A 211 -1.72 -16.21 -16.32
N SER A 212 -2.54 -16.35 -17.37
CA SER A 212 -2.85 -17.64 -17.98
C SER A 212 -1.80 -18.10 -18.99
N ASP A 213 -1.06 -17.17 -19.60
CA ASP A 213 -0.02 -17.47 -20.58
C ASP A 213 1.29 -17.95 -19.91
N ASP A 214 1.47 -17.70 -18.61
CA ASP A 214 2.64 -18.08 -17.80
C ASP A 214 2.54 -19.48 -17.12
N ASN A 215 1.41 -20.20 -17.29
CA ASN A 215 1.20 -21.57 -16.75
C ASN A 215 1.17 -22.64 -17.85
#